data_AF-A0A358N6T1-F1
#
_entry.id   AF-A0A358N6T1-F1
#
_cell.length_a   1.000
_cell.length_b   1.000
_cell.length_c   1.000
_cell.angle_alpha   90.00
_cell.angle_beta   90.00
_cell.angle_gamma   90.00
#
_symmetry.space_group_name_H-M   'P 1'
#
loop_
_entity.id
_entity.type
_entity.pdbx_description
1 polymer ?
#
loop_
_entity_poly.entity_id
_entity_poly.type
_entity_poly.pdbx_seq_one_letter_code
_entity_poly.pdbx_strand_id
1 'polypeptide(L)'
;MNLRAFFVSLFITGFAFGPSAYAQNSGNAKRLQQLLKQFPAADTNQDGKLTWQEALAYRKKVGAPNAGKAGGRNQGRGVPTTFAVDKGWDLDKFPQEAVCYMPADQIKATYAKVAAGKGPAVVSHSKPTDGALRVVGVGHSFMMPGYKTMPLIAKGAGMNQPLYTHVGGGMTGSARYKWEQENGIFGFEGKPYPKLLASIANAEWDAMMFGPYFQDQPKYYSCWIDFCLKYNPEMKFYLSDAWPQLSQLKEKPKSEAFFTDEVLDQLAEERKKMHAEVIDPLREAYPGKVFILPTSDSMVLAAKHFIRGELPGIEGLHRVIGKKERSLWRDQLGHLGPGFERLEGYVFYATLYGKSPELIEDNIPFGGNTNFPSTSLDQMFRKIAWQAVSEHPYSGITDKNSDGMSDVLEDPALQTSP
;
A
#
# COMPACT_ATOMS: atom_id res chain seq x y z
N MET A 1 41.89 25.79 -20.36
CA MET A 1 41.23 26.72 -19.43
C MET A 1 39.72 26.58 -19.57
N ASN A 2 39.07 26.17 -18.48
CA ASN A 2 37.65 26.24 -18.12
C ASN A 2 36.57 26.19 -19.21
N LEU A 3 35.73 25.15 -19.16
CA LEU A 3 34.29 25.32 -19.38
C LEU A 3 33.49 24.40 -18.43
N ARG A 4 32.45 24.99 -17.87
CA ARG A 4 31.65 24.55 -16.72
C ARG A 4 30.90 23.23 -16.96
N ALA A 5 30.97 22.32 -16.00
CA ALA A 5 30.09 21.16 -15.93
C ALA A 5 28.69 21.60 -15.48
N PHE A 6 27.70 21.44 -16.36
CA PHE A 6 26.28 21.46 -15.98
C PHE A 6 25.86 20.03 -15.64
N PHE A 7 25.66 19.76 -14.35
CA PHE A 7 25.05 18.52 -13.87
C PHE A 7 23.53 18.70 -13.83
N VAL A 8 22.79 17.93 -14.63
CA VAL A 8 21.33 17.85 -14.55
C VAL A 8 20.97 16.60 -13.71
N SER A 9 20.62 16.82 -12.45
CA SER A 9 20.01 15.79 -11.59
C SER A 9 18.54 15.60 -11.99
N LEU A 10 18.17 14.37 -12.35
CA LEU A 10 16.79 14.02 -12.65
C LEU A 10 16.01 13.87 -11.33
N PHE A 11 15.43 14.97 -10.86
CA PHE A 11 14.42 14.94 -9.79
C PHE A 11 13.12 14.34 -10.32
N ILE A 12 12.83 13.09 -9.98
CA ILE A 12 11.47 12.56 -10.09
C ILE A 12 10.65 13.20 -8.97
N THR A 13 10.04 14.34 -9.27
CA THR A 13 9.11 15.00 -8.35
C THR A 13 7.85 14.15 -8.18
N GLY A 14 7.51 13.88 -6.90
CA GLY A 14 6.27 13.23 -6.51
C GLY A 14 5.05 13.98 -7.04
N PHE A 15 4.04 13.24 -7.47
CA PHE A 15 2.75 13.80 -7.84
C PHE A 15 1.73 13.61 -6.72
N ALA A 16 1.11 14.74 -6.36
CA ALA A 16 -0.14 14.80 -5.61
C ALA A 16 -1.27 14.21 -6.47
N PHE A 17 -2.16 13.44 -5.84
CA PHE A 17 -3.38 12.93 -6.46
C PHE A 17 -4.56 13.63 -5.79
N GLY A 18 -5.34 14.38 -6.56
CA GLY A 18 -6.71 14.81 -6.24
C GLY A 18 -7.72 14.01 -7.08
N PRO A 19 -9.02 14.07 -6.74
CA PRO A 19 -9.98 13.03 -7.08
C PRO A 19 -10.55 13.20 -8.49
N SER A 20 -10.51 12.11 -9.27
CA SER A 20 -11.45 11.72 -10.34
C SER A 20 -10.71 10.82 -11.34
N ALA A 21 -11.07 9.54 -11.34
CA ALA A 21 -10.46 8.50 -12.19
C ALA A 21 -10.71 8.70 -13.71
N TYR A 22 -11.39 9.79 -14.13
CA TYR A 22 -11.62 10.12 -15.53
C TYR A 22 -10.65 11.18 -16.09
N ALA A 23 -10.14 12.10 -15.27
CA ALA A 23 -9.20 13.14 -15.72
C ALA A 23 -7.74 12.65 -15.82
N GLN A 24 -7.43 11.47 -15.27
CA GLN A 24 -6.08 10.88 -15.29
C GLN A 24 -5.64 10.41 -16.69
N ASN A 25 -6.56 10.16 -17.63
CA ASN A 25 -6.18 9.66 -18.95
C ASN A 25 -5.57 10.75 -19.86
N SER A 26 -6.02 12.00 -19.75
CA SER A 26 -5.53 13.10 -20.60
C SER A 26 -4.20 13.72 -20.11
N GLY A 27 -3.97 13.75 -18.80
CA GLY A 27 -2.69 14.18 -18.21
C GLY A 27 -1.53 13.21 -18.48
N ASN A 28 -1.84 11.91 -18.55
CA ASN A 28 -0.89 10.87 -18.91
C ASN A 28 -0.52 10.94 -20.41
N ALA A 29 -1.49 11.19 -21.29
CA ALA A 29 -1.25 11.33 -22.73
C ALA A 29 -0.30 12.50 -23.05
N LYS A 30 -0.50 13.69 -22.45
CA LYS A 30 0.38 14.85 -22.69
C LYS A 30 1.83 14.59 -22.24
N ARG A 31 2.04 13.86 -21.15
CA ARG A 31 3.38 13.52 -20.64
C ARG A 31 4.06 12.43 -21.45
N LEU A 32 3.32 11.40 -21.84
CA LEU A 32 3.80 10.37 -22.76
C LEU A 32 4.17 11.00 -24.11
N GLN A 33 3.40 11.98 -24.58
CA GLN A 33 3.70 12.73 -25.80
C GLN A 33 4.92 13.66 -25.65
N GLN A 34 5.17 14.24 -24.47
CA GLN A 34 6.42 14.95 -24.18
C GLN A 34 7.63 14.00 -24.19
N LEU A 35 7.48 12.79 -23.63
CA LEU A 35 8.51 11.74 -23.69
C LEU A 35 8.74 11.26 -25.12
N LEU A 36 7.70 11.17 -25.95
CA LEU A 36 7.83 10.82 -27.37
C LEU A 36 8.70 11.83 -28.14
N LYS A 37 8.56 13.13 -27.85
CA LYS A 37 9.43 14.16 -28.46
C LYS A 37 10.90 14.00 -28.08
N GLN A 38 11.17 13.51 -26.87
CA GLN A 38 12.54 13.29 -26.38
C GLN A 38 13.10 11.92 -26.80
N PHE A 39 12.24 10.93 -27.04
CA PHE A 39 12.60 9.56 -27.39
C PHE A 39 11.70 9.01 -28.51
N PRO A 40 11.87 9.47 -29.77
CA PRO A 40 11.03 9.03 -30.89
C PRO A 40 11.12 7.52 -31.15
N ALA A 41 12.28 6.93 -30.88
CA ALA A 41 12.53 5.49 -31.03
C ALA A 41 11.79 4.61 -30.00
N ALA A 42 11.07 5.21 -29.04
CA ALA A 42 10.22 4.51 -28.09
C ALA A 42 8.86 4.13 -28.68
N ASP A 43 8.39 4.85 -29.70
CA ASP A 43 7.18 4.54 -30.46
C ASP A 43 7.47 3.42 -31.46
N THR A 44 7.33 2.17 -31.00
CA THR A 44 7.67 0.98 -31.78
C THR A 44 6.65 0.65 -32.85
N ASN A 45 5.39 1.05 -32.65
CA ASN A 45 4.32 0.81 -33.62
C ASN A 45 4.17 1.97 -34.64
N GLN A 46 4.89 3.08 -34.43
CA GLN A 46 4.92 4.29 -35.27
C GLN A 46 3.55 4.98 -35.41
N ASP A 47 2.67 4.84 -34.42
CA ASP A 47 1.33 5.43 -34.43
C ASP A 47 1.31 6.90 -33.96
N GLY A 48 2.47 7.46 -33.60
CA GLY A 48 2.64 8.82 -33.14
C GLY A 48 2.18 9.06 -31.69
N LYS A 49 1.92 7.99 -30.93
CA LYS A 49 1.50 8.03 -29.52
C LYS A 49 2.30 7.04 -28.69
N LEU A 50 3.03 7.55 -27.70
CA LEU A 50 3.75 6.67 -26.79
C LEU A 50 2.80 6.04 -25.76
N THR A 51 2.68 4.71 -25.77
CA THR A 51 1.97 3.98 -24.72
C THR A 51 2.89 3.66 -23.52
N TRP A 52 2.29 3.32 -22.38
CA TRP A 52 3.06 2.88 -21.20
C TRP A 52 3.86 1.60 -21.45
N GLN A 53 3.33 0.67 -22.27
CA GLN A 53 4.02 -0.57 -22.63
C GLN A 53 5.25 -0.30 -23.49
N GLU A 54 5.14 0.63 -24.43
CA GLU A 54 6.24 1.07 -25.29
C GLU A 54 7.32 1.83 -24.52
N ALA A 55 6.94 2.72 -23.59
CA ALA A 55 7.88 3.40 -22.71
C ALA A 55 8.68 2.41 -21.83
N LEU A 56 8.02 1.36 -21.32
CA LEU A 56 8.65 0.28 -20.55
C LEU A 56 9.58 -0.58 -21.42
N ALA A 57 9.14 -0.95 -22.62
CA ALA A 57 9.94 -1.74 -23.57
C ALA A 57 11.17 -0.96 -24.05
N TYR A 58 11.01 0.32 -24.37
CA TYR A 58 12.09 1.21 -24.75
C TYR A 58 13.12 1.33 -23.63
N ARG A 59 12.70 1.63 -22.40
CA ARG A 59 13.59 1.68 -21.22
C ARG A 59 14.40 0.40 -21.03
N LYS A 60 13.81 -0.77 -21.30
CA LYS A 60 14.48 -2.07 -21.24
C LYS A 60 15.51 -2.25 -22.37
N LYS A 61 15.27 -1.64 -23.53
CA LYS A 61 16.11 -1.72 -24.74
C LYS A 61 17.29 -0.75 -24.73
N VAL A 62 17.12 0.49 -24.23
CA VAL A 62 18.20 1.51 -24.30
C VAL A 62 19.25 1.39 -23.20
N GLY A 63 18.95 0.69 -22.10
CA GLY A 63 19.81 0.70 -20.91
C GLY A 63 19.87 2.10 -20.28
N ALA A 64 19.87 2.20 -18.96
CA ALA A 64 20.03 3.51 -18.32
C ALA A 64 21.46 4.03 -18.59
N PRO A 65 21.66 5.23 -19.17
CA PRO A 65 22.99 5.80 -19.29
C PRO A 65 23.49 6.21 -17.90
N ASN A 66 24.55 5.52 -17.45
CA ASN A 66 25.39 5.76 -16.28
C ASN A 66 24.78 5.56 -14.87
N ALA A 67 24.52 4.29 -14.54
CA ALA A 67 24.89 3.72 -13.23
C ALA A 67 26.08 2.73 -13.37
N GLY A 68 26.95 2.98 -14.34
CA GLY A 68 28.12 2.17 -14.65
C GLY A 68 29.33 2.60 -13.83
N LYS A 69 29.42 2.12 -12.58
CA LYS A 69 30.68 1.73 -11.90
C LYS A 69 30.40 0.97 -10.60
N ALA A 70 29.52 -0.03 -10.66
CA ALA A 70 29.46 -1.18 -9.74
C ALA A 70 28.32 -2.10 -10.20
N GLY A 71 28.50 -2.86 -11.28
CA GLY A 71 27.37 -3.59 -11.88
C GLY A 71 27.74 -4.73 -12.80
N GLY A 72 28.84 -5.43 -12.51
CA GLY A 72 29.10 -6.76 -13.07
C GLY A 72 28.62 -7.81 -12.07
N ARG A 73 27.64 -8.63 -12.49
CA ARG A 73 26.97 -9.73 -11.75
C ARG A 73 25.91 -9.30 -10.72
N ASN A 74 24.64 -9.43 -11.11
CA ASN A 74 23.59 -10.10 -10.32
C ASN A 74 22.21 -9.97 -10.99
N GLN A 75 21.94 -10.84 -11.97
CA GLN A 75 20.56 -11.29 -12.17
C GLN A 75 20.24 -12.22 -10.99
N GLY A 76 19.75 -11.66 -9.87
CA GLY A 76 19.44 -12.45 -8.67
C GLY A 76 19.44 -11.74 -7.31
N ARG A 77 19.86 -10.47 -7.20
CA ARG A 77 19.78 -9.75 -5.91
C ARG A 77 18.39 -9.16 -5.72
N GLY A 78 17.66 -9.62 -4.70
CA GLY A 78 16.38 -9.05 -4.25
C GLY A 78 16.51 -7.60 -3.76
N VAL A 79 15.38 -7.00 -3.36
CA VAL A 79 15.37 -5.65 -2.76
C VAL A 79 16.20 -5.69 -1.45
N PRO A 80 17.07 -4.69 -1.18
CA PRO A 80 17.80 -4.63 0.09
C PRO A 80 16.81 -4.62 1.26
N THR A 81 16.88 -5.65 2.11
CA THR A 81 16.06 -5.81 3.31
C THR A 81 16.77 -5.30 4.57
N THR A 82 18.03 -4.87 4.43
CA THR A 82 18.85 -4.27 5.47
C THR A 82 19.41 -2.96 4.97
N PHE A 83 19.32 -1.92 5.80
CA PHE A 83 19.72 -0.57 5.44
C PHE A 83 20.12 0.22 6.68
N ALA A 84 20.94 1.25 6.49
CA ALA A 84 21.25 2.18 7.57
C ALA A 84 20.03 3.04 7.88
N VAL A 85 19.74 3.18 9.17
CA VAL A 85 18.75 4.12 9.72
C VAL A 85 19.52 5.27 10.36
N ASP A 86 19.03 6.48 10.19
CA ASP A 86 19.63 7.66 10.83
C ASP A 86 19.51 7.56 12.35
N LYS A 87 20.61 7.85 13.06
CA LYS A 87 20.67 7.80 14.54
C LYS A 87 19.74 8.80 15.20
N GLY A 88 19.27 9.81 14.48
CA GLY A 88 18.26 10.73 14.99
C GLY A 88 16.94 10.05 15.37
N TRP A 89 16.67 8.83 14.88
CA TRP A 89 15.56 8.01 15.35
C TRP A 89 15.73 7.48 16.78
N ASP A 90 16.96 7.49 17.33
CA ASP A 90 17.26 7.06 18.70
C ASP A 90 17.23 8.22 19.69
N LEU A 91 16.92 9.43 19.23
CA LEU A 91 16.73 10.62 20.07
C LEU A 91 15.28 10.71 20.55
N ASP A 92 15.09 11.31 21.72
CA ASP A 92 13.75 11.55 22.29
C ASP A 92 12.89 12.49 21.43
N LYS A 93 13.54 13.33 20.62
CA LYS A 93 12.90 14.32 19.75
C LYS A 93 13.59 14.39 18.39
N PHE A 94 12.80 14.64 17.36
CA PHE A 94 13.30 15.00 16.04
C PHE A 94 13.93 16.41 16.07
N PRO A 95 14.72 16.77 15.04
CA PRO A 95 15.23 18.14 14.89
C PRO A 95 14.12 19.20 15.01
N GLN A 96 14.42 20.36 15.59
CA GLN A 96 13.41 21.39 15.91
C GLN A 96 12.70 21.94 14.66
N GLU A 97 13.37 21.89 13.51
CA GLU A 97 12.86 22.29 12.21
C GLU A 97 11.90 21.27 11.57
N ALA A 98 11.69 20.11 12.19
CA ALA A 98 10.75 19.11 11.70
C ALA A 98 9.33 19.69 11.58
N VAL A 99 8.71 19.46 10.42
CA VAL A 99 7.38 20.03 10.11
C VAL A 99 6.29 19.63 11.11
N CYS A 100 6.38 18.46 11.74
CA CYS A 100 5.42 17.99 12.72
C CYS A 100 5.28 18.88 13.96
N TYR A 101 6.30 19.70 14.25
CA TYR A 101 6.28 20.67 15.35
C TYR A 101 5.65 22.02 14.96
N MET A 102 5.42 22.27 13.67
CA MET A 102 4.84 23.54 13.20
C MET A 102 3.34 23.64 13.50
N PRO A 103 2.80 24.86 13.64
CA PRO A 103 1.36 25.11 13.60
C PRO A 103 0.71 24.65 12.28
N ALA A 104 -0.56 24.23 12.33
CA ALA A 104 -1.26 23.63 11.19
C ALA A 104 -1.29 24.52 9.93
N ASP A 105 -1.46 25.82 10.09
CA ASP A 105 -1.45 26.81 9.01
C ASP A 105 -0.06 26.94 8.35
N GLN A 106 1.01 26.84 9.14
CA GLN A 106 2.38 26.81 8.65
C GLN A 106 2.71 25.51 7.92
N ILE A 107 2.23 24.35 8.40
CA ILE A 107 2.37 23.07 7.69
C ILE A 107 1.72 23.18 6.30
N LYS A 108 0.48 23.69 6.24
CA LYS A 108 -0.24 23.96 4.99
C LYS A 108 0.53 24.90 4.08
N ALA A 109 1.07 26.00 4.59
CA ALA A 109 1.85 26.96 3.80
C ALA A 109 3.14 26.33 3.25
N THR A 110 3.86 25.55 4.06
CA THR A 110 5.03 24.78 3.62
C THR A 110 4.66 23.84 2.48
N TYR A 111 3.57 23.07 2.61
CA TYR A 111 3.14 22.17 1.55
C TYR A 111 2.74 22.92 0.28
N ALA A 112 1.97 24.01 0.39
CA ALA A 112 1.56 24.83 -0.75
C ALA A 112 2.76 25.32 -1.58
N LYS A 113 3.83 25.75 -0.90
CA LYS A 113 5.07 26.20 -1.51
C LYS A 113 5.78 25.08 -2.27
N VAL A 114 5.99 23.91 -1.64
CA VAL A 114 6.76 22.80 -2.25
C VAL A 114 5.96 22.02 -3.29
N ALA A 115 4.62 21.99 -3.18
CA ALA A 115 3.74 21.38 -4.17
C ALA A 115 3.67 22.21 -5.46
N ALA A 116 4.03 23.51 -5.43
CA ALA A 116 4.09 24.41 -6.57
C ALA A 116 2.82 24.37 -7.44
N GLY A 117 1.64 24.36 -6.82
CA GLY A 117 0.34 24.34 -7.50
C GLY A 117 -0.03 23.02 -8.17
N LYS A 118 0.71 21.92 -7.94
CA LYS A 118 0.38 20.59 -8.50
C LYS A 118 -0.88 19.95 -7.89
N GLY A 119 -1.48 20.57 -6.88
CA GLY A 119 -2.67 20.11 -6.18
C GLY A 119 -3.04 21.06 -5.04
N PRO A 120 -4.16 20.81 -4.35
CA PRO A 120 -4.55 21.60 -3.20
C PRO A 120 -3.55 21.40 -2.05
N ALA A 121 -3.31 22.47 -1.29
CA ALA A 121 -2.42 22.43 -0.11
C ALA A 121 -3.03 21.65 1.08
N VAL A 122 -4.35 21.42 1.04
CA VAL A 122 -5.09 20.59 1.98
C VAL A 122 -6.10 19.81 1.15
N VAL A 123 -6.06 18.49 1.25
CA VAL A 123 -7.18 17.65 0.82
C VAL A 123 -8.11 17.48 2.01
N SER A 124 -9.40 17.71 1.78
CA SER A 124 -10.44 17.54 2.78
C SER A 124 -11.68 16.95 2.12
N HIS A 125 -12.44 16.22 2.92
CA HIS A 125 -13.70 15.63 2.51
C HIS A 125 -14.74 15.93 3.58
N SER A 126 -15.93 16.35 3.18
CA SER A 126 -17.07 16.40 4.10
C SER A 126 -17.30 15.03 4.70
N LYS A 127 -17.83 14.97 5.94
CA LYS A 127 -18.22 13.71 6.57
C LYS A 127 -19.14 12.91 5.62
N PRO A 128 -18.74 11.71 5.18
CA PRO A 128 -19.57 10.92 4.28
C PRO A 128 -20.90 10.51 4.94
N THR A 129 -21.98 10.51 4.17
CA THR A 129 -23.33 10.12 4.63
C THR A 129 -23.70 8.68 4.27
N ASP A 130 -22.86 8.02 3.46
CA ASP A 130 -23.01 6.65 2.97
C ASP A 130 -22.29 5.62 3.87
N GLY A 131 -21.68 6.07 4.97
CA GLY A 131 -20.90 5.23 5.88
C GLY A 131 -19.43 5.07 5.51
N ALA A 132 -18.97 5.70 4.41
CA ALA A 132 -17.55 5.67 4.05
C ALA A 132 -16.66 6.36 5.10
N LEU A 133 -15.46 5.85 5.30
CA LEU A 133 -14.43 6.46 6.15
C LEU A 133 -13.55 7.40 5.32
N ARG A 134 -13.13 8.54 5.87
CA ARG A 134 -12.07 9.37 5.29
C ARG A 134 -10.73 8.77 5.65
N VAL A 135 -10.02 8.22 4.67
CA VAL A 135 -8.79 7.46 4.90
C VAL A 135 -7.56 8.16 4.34
N VAL A 136 -6.51 8.32 5.16
CA VAL A 136 -5.16 8.60 4.68
C VAL A 136 -4.30 7.35 4.68
N GLY A 137 -3.23 7.33 3.91
CA GLY A 137 -2.33 6.18 3.97
C GLY A 137 -0.94 6.39 3.39
N VAL A 138 0.01 5.64 3.93
CA VAL A 138 1.35 5.46 3.39
C VAL A 138 1.52 4.02 2.93
N GLY A 139 2.50 3.76 2.09
CA GLY A 139 2.78 2.41 1.64
C GLY A 139 3.51 2.34 0.32
N HIS A 140 3.73 1.11 -0.13
CA HIS A 140 4.45 0.80 -1.34
C HIS A 140 3.69 -0.19 -2.22
N SER A 141 4.41 -0.87 -3.11
CA SER A 141 3.84 -1.79 -4.10
C SER A 141 3.00 -2.95 -3.52
N PHE A 142 3.09 -3.25 -2.22
CA PHE A 142 2.25 -4.25 -1.55
C PHE A 142 0.98 -3.64 -0.95
N MET A 143 0.84 -2.31 -0.90
CA MET A 143 -0.42 -1.64 -0.53
C MET A 143 -1.18 -1.12 -1.74
N MET A 144 -0.46 -0.88 -2.84
CA MET A 144 -1.03 -0.32 -4.06
C MET A 144 -2.18 -1.12 -4.68
N PRO A 145 -2.20 -2.47 -4.66
CA PRO A 145 -3.35 -3.21 -5.17
C PRO A 145 -4.60 -2.91 -4.35
N GLY A 146 -4.56 -3.04 -3.02
CA GLY A 146 -5.65 -2.72 -2.11
C GLY A 146 -6.11 -1.27 -2.21
N TYR A 147 -5.20 -0.30 -2.27
CA TYR A 147 -5.55 1.11 -2.49
C TYR A 147 -6.26 1.37 -3.82
N LYS A 148 -6.10 0.51 -4.83
CA LYS A 148 -6.78 0.63 -6.13
C LYS A 148 -8.12 -0.07 -6.14
N THR A 149 -8.22 -1.25 -5.52
CA THR A 149 -9.41 -2.10 -5.59
C THR A 149 -10.42 -1.78 -4.49
N MET A 150 -9.98 -1.41 -3.29
CA MET A 150 -10.88 -1.09 -2.17
C MET A 150 -11.87 0.03 -2.50
N PRO A 151 -11.51 1.15 -3.15
CA PRO A 151 -12.50 2.17 -3.54
C PRO A 151 -13.55 1.67 -4.53
N LEU A 152 -13.20 0.73 -5.41
CA LEU A 152 -14.15 0.11 -6.34
C LEU A 152 -15.10 -0.83 -5.61
N ILE A 153 -14.58 -1.57 -4.63
CA ILE A 153 -15.35 -2.48 -3.78
C ILE A 153 -16.33 -1.68 -2.91
N ALA A 154 -15.83 -0.62 -2.25
CA ALA A 154 -16.66 0.31 -1.49
C ALA A 154 -17.79 0.87 -2.37
N LYS A 155 -17.49 1.25 -3.61
CA LYS A 155 -18.50 1.70 -4.57
C LYS A 155 -19.54 0.62 -4.90
N GLY A 156 -19.12 -0.63 -5.07
CA GLY A 156 -20.03 -1.77 -5.23
C GLY A 156 -20.94 -1.96 -4.01
N ALA A 157 -20.46 -1.61 -2.82
CA ALA A 157 -21.25 -1.60 -1.59
C ALA A 157 -22.04 -0.29 -1.36
N GLY A 158 -22.17 0.58 -2.37
CA GLY A 158 -22.91 1.84 -2.28
C GLY A 158 -22.17 3.00 -1.60
N MET A 159 -20.85 2.88 -1.36
CA MET A 159 -20.03 3.90 -0.68
C MET A 159 -19.06 4.60 -1.63
N ASN A 160 -18.92 5.93 -1.51
CA ASN A 160 -17.94 6.70 -2.24
C ASN A 160 -16.68 6.98 -1.40
N GLN A 161 -15.72 6.06 -1.44
CA GLN A 161 -14.52 6.07 -0.62
C GLN A 161 -13.62 7.33 -0.79
N PRO A 162 -13.49 8.19 0.24
CA PRO A 162 -12.43 9.18 0.31
C PRO A 162 -11.10 8.52 0.72
N LEU A 163 -10.08 8.61 -0.15
CA LEU A 163 -8.76 8.02 0.08
C LEU A 163 -7.66 8.98 -0.39
N TYR A 164 -6.73 9.34 0.50
CA TYR A 164 -5.60 10.20 0.18
C TYR A 164 -4.26 9.62 0.65
N THR A 165 -3.40 9.25 -0.30
CA THR A 165 -2.18 8.50 0.02
C THR A 165 -0.89 9.22 -0.34
N HIS A 166 0.18 8.94 0.40
CA HIS A 166 1.55 9.29 0.04
C HIS A 166 2.38 8.01 -0.09
N VAL A 167 2.45 7.49 -1.32
CA VAL A 167 3.07 6.21 -1.64
C VAL A 167 4.44 6.36 -2.31
N GLY A 168 5.21 5.28 -2.34
CA GLY A 168 6.51 5.19 -3.01
C GLY A 168 6.84 3.75 -3.42
N GLY A 169 7.88 3.55 -4.24
CA GLY A 169 8.37 2.20 -4.57
C GLY A 169 9.29 1.66 -3.48
N GLY A 170 9.06 0.43 -3.01
CA GLY A 170 9.85 -0.21 -1.96
C GLY A 170 9.99 0.69 -0.72
N MET A 171 11.22 0.86 -0.21
CA MET A 171 11.51 1.66 0.98
C MET A 171 10.97 3.08 0.92
N THR A 172 10.90 3.69 -0.27
CA THR A 172 10.43 5.08 -0.41
C THR A 172 8.95 5.27 -0.08
N GLY A 173 8.22 4.17 0.11
CA GLY A 173 6.83 4.13 0.56
C GLY A 173 6.64 3.71 2.03
N SER A 174 7.70 3.35 2.76
CA SER A 174 7.58 2.90 4.15
C SER A 174 7.15 4.03 5.09
N ALA A 175 6.55 3.69 6.23
CA ALA A 175 6.11 4.65 7.24
C ALA A 175 7.27 5.57 7.69
N ARG A 176 8.45 4.98 7.96
CA ARG A 176 9.68 5.70 8.30
C ARG A 176 10.08 6.71 7.21
N TYR A 177 10.26 6.24 5.98
CA TYR A 177 10.75 7.09 4.88
C TYR A 177 9.79 8.25 4.60
N LYS A 178 8.48 7.97 4.63
CA LYS A 178 7.47 9.02 4.45
C LYS A 178 7.46 10.01 5.60
N TRP A 179 7.65 9.57 6.84
CA TRP A 179 7.79 10.48 7.97
C TRP A 179 8.97 11.43 7.79
N GLU A 180 10.15 10.89 7.44
CA GLU A 180 11.36 11.69 7.20
C GLU A 180 11.14 12.72 6.08
N GLN A 181 10.51 12.28 4.98
CA GLN A 181 10.19 13.12 3.83
C GLN A 181 9.19 14.22 4.17
N GLU A 182 8.12 13.91 4.89
CA GLU A 182 7.10 14.88 5.27
C GLU A 182 7.68 15.96 6.19
N ASN A 183 8.56 15.55 7.09
CA ASN A 183 9.19 16.43 8.08
C ASN A 183 10.40 17.19 7.56
N GLY A 184 11.02 16.75 6.46
CA GLY A 184 12.24 17.37 5.95
C GLY A 184 13.43 17.19 6.88
N ILE A 185 13.56 15.99 7.46
CA ILE A 185 14.63 15.63 8.41
C ILE A 185 15.57 14.58 7.82
N PHE A 186 16.77 14.46 8.41
CA PHE A 186 17.80 13.50 8.00
C PHE A 186 18.16 13.62 6.51
N GLY A 187 17.96 12.57 5.72
CA GLY A 187 18.18 12.60 4.27
C GLY A 187 17.35 13.66 3.51
N PHE A 188 16.35 14.25 4.16
CA PHE A 188 15.49 15.32 3.62
C PHE A 188 15.72 16.69 4.27
N GLU A 189 16.80 16.88 5.02
CA GLU A 189 17.11 18.14 5.71
C GLU A 189 16.90 19.36 4.80
N GLY A 190 16.06 20.29 5.26
CA GLY A 190 15.70 21.53 4.55
C GLY A 190 14.81 21.35 3.31
N LYS A 191 14.33 20.13 3.04
CA LYS A 191 13.51 19.78 1.87
C LYS A 191 12.25 18.99 2.24
N PRO A 192 11.40 19.52 3.15
CA PRO A 192 10.17 18.83 3.53
C PRO A 192 9.19 18.71 2.36
N TYR A 193 8.37 17.66 2.39
CA TYR A 193 7.22 17.48 1.50
C TYR A 193 5.99 17.03 2.31
N PRO A 194 5.37 17.94 3.11
CA PRO A 194 4.38 17.59 4.13
C PRO A 194 2.98 17.39 3.54
N LYS A 195 2.85 16.44 2.61
CA LYS A 195 1.62 16.14 1.88
C LYS A 195 0.49 15.69 2.80
N LEU A 196 0.72 14.66 3.61
CA LEU A 196 -0.26 14.13 4.54
C LEU A 196 -0.34 14.99 5.80
N LEU A 197 0.79 15.45 6.36
CA LEU A 197 0.79 16.29 7.57
C LEU A 197 -0.07 17.55 7.37
N ALA A 198 0.00 18.18 6.19
CA ALA A 198 -0.83 19.35 5.89
C ALA A 198 -2.32 19.02 5.87
N SER A 199 -2.71 17.87 5.32
CA SER A 199 -4.12 17.48 5.25
C SER A 199 -4.65 16.95 6.59
N ILE A 200 -3.83 16.22 7.36
CA ILE A 200 -4.19 15.70 8.69
C ILE A 200 -4.37 16.83 9.70
N ALA A 201 -3.50 17.85 9.67
CA ALA A 201 -3.55 18.97 10.62
C ALA A 201 -4.65 20.00 10.32
N ASN A 202 -5.23 19.98 9.12
CA ASN A 202 -6.17 21.01 8.65
C ASN A 202 -7.53 20.45 8.18
N ALA A 203 -7.76 19.15 8.33
CA ALA A 203 -9.01 18.50 7.96
C ALA A 203 -9.26 17.28 8.83
N GLU A 204 -10.51 16.84 8.85
CA GLU A 204 -10.93 15.66 9.59
C GLU A 204 -10.68 14.37 8.82
N TRP A 205 -10.17 13.34 9.51
CA TRP A 205 -9.90 12.02 8.98
C TRP A 205 -10.28 10.93 10.00
N ASP A 206 -10.78 9.80 9.50
CA ASP A 206 -11.34 8.74 10.35
C ASP A 206 -10.36 7.56 10.51
N ALA A 207 -9.49 7.32 9.52
CA ALA A 207 -8.51 6.25 9.59
C ALA A 207 -7.20 6.52 8.85
N MET A 208 -6.12 5.90 9.33
CA MET A 208 -4.84 5.83 8.62
C MET A 208 -4.43 4.37 8.36
N MET A 209 -4.02 4.09 7.13
CA MET A 209 -3.46 2.80 6.73
C MET A 209 -1.94 2.87 6.53
N PHE A 210 -1.25 1.81 6.97
CA PHE A 210 0.19 1.66 6.80
C PHE A 210 0.54 0.36 6.09
N GLY A 211 1.50 0.44 5.17
CA GLY A 211 2.15 -0.73 4.59
C GLY A 211 3.42 -1.12 5.38
N PRO A 212 3.60 -2.41 5.68
CA PRO A 212 4.76 -2.88 6.43
C PRO A 212 6.00 -2.88 5.55
N TYR A 213 7.17 -2.64 6.12
CA TYR A 213 8.45 -2.73 5.45
C TYR A 213 9.50 -3.45 6.30
N PHE A 214 10.63 -3.79 5.68
CA PHE A 214 11.72 -4.46 6.38
C PHE A 214 12.29 -3.57 7.49
N GLN A 215 12.71 -4.17 8.60
CA GLN A 215 13.29 -3.50 9.78
C GLN A 215 12.39 -2.44 10.42
N ASP A 216 11.09 -2.59 10.26
CA ASP A 216 10.13 -1.72 10.92
C ASP A 216 10.25 -1.79 12.44
N GLN A 217 9.97 -0.66 13.08
CA GLN A 217 9.99 -0.50 14.53
C GLN A 217 8.72 0.23 14.95
N PRO A 218 8.18 -0.02 16.16
CA PRO A 218 7.02 0.69 16.67
C PRO A 218 7.11 2.23 16.52
N LYS A 219 8.29 2.81 16.78
CA LYS A 219 8.51 4.26 16.68
C LYS A 219 8.28 4.86 15.30
N TYR A 220 8.37 4.06 14.22
CA TYR A 220 8.11 4.52 12.86
C TYR A 220 6.61 4.72 12.58
N TYR A 221 5.76 4.14 13.42
CA TYR A 221 4.31 4.25 13.34
C TYR A 221 3.77 5.19 14.43
N SER A 222 4.32 5.10 15.65
CA SER A 222 3.87 5.91 16.79
C SER A 222 3.94 7.42 16.49
N CYS A 223 4.99 7.88 15.79
CA CYS A 223 5.10 9.29 15.42
C CYS A 223 3.96 9.77 14.50
N TRP A 224 3.52 8.91 13.56
CA TRP A 224 2.34 9.19 12.73
C TRP A 224 1.06 9.16 13.57
N ILE A 225 0.91 8.16 14.43
CA ILE A 225 -0.26 8.00 15.30
C ILE A 225 -0.43 9.20 16.21
N ASP A 226 0.62 9.62 16.93
CA ASP A 226 0.62 10.78 17.82
C ASP A 226 0.24 12.06 17.07
N PHE A 227 0.82 12.27 15.89
CA PHE A 227 0.48 13.43 15.07
C PHE A 227 -0.97 13.39 14.58
N CYS A 228 -1.48 12.22 14.20
CA CYS A 228 -2.87 12.05 13.80
C CYS A 228 -3.81 12.35 14.97
N LEU A 229 -3.58 11.74 16.14
CA LEU A 229 -4.42 11.88 17.33
C LEU A 229 -4.43 13.32 17.88
N LYS A 230 -3.34 14.08 17.70
CA LYS A 230 -3.29 15.51 18.02
C LYS A 230 -4.40 16.32 17.32
N TYR A 231 -4.77 15.95 16.09
CA TYR A 231 -5.76 16.68 15.29
C TYR A 231 -7.06 15.92 15.06
N ASN A 232 -7.03 14.59 15.17
CA ASN A 232 -8.13 13.66 14.90
C ASN A 232 -8.15 12.60 16.02
N PRO A 233 -8.64 12.92 17.23
CA PRO A 233 -8.54 12.04 18.41
C PRO A 233 -9.29 10.70 18.24
N GLU A 234 -10.29 10.66 17.37
CA GLU A 234 -11.08 9.45 17.09
C GLU A 234 -10.50 8.55 15.99
N MET A 235 -9.40 8.96 15.38
CA MET A 235 -8.81 8.23 14.26
C MET A 235 -8.36 6.82 14.65
N LYS A 236 -8.64 5.85 13.78
CA LYS A 236 -8.19 4.44 13.91
C LYS A 236 -7.03 4.15 12.94
N PHE A 237 -6.18 3.21 13.31
CA PHE A 237 -4.93 2.91 12.61
C PHE A 237 -4.90 1.45 12.20
N TYR A 238 -4.57 1.21 10.93
CA TYR A 238 -4.63 -0.12 10.33
C TYR A 238 -3.29 -0.45 9.68
N LEU A 239 -2.63 -1.49 10.19
CA LEU A 239 -1.35 -1.95 9.68
C LEU A 239 -1.59 -3.22 8.85
N SER A 240 -1.20 -3.20 7.58
CA SER A 240 -1.06 -4.45 6.83
C SER A 240 0.10 -5.26 7.42
N ASP A 241 -0.13 -6.55 7.60
CA ASP A 241 0.89 -7.50 8.05
C ASP A 241 1.72 -8.06 6.89
N ALA A 242 1.18 -8.01 5.66
CA ALA A 242 1.64 -8.61 4.41
C ALA A 242 2.03 -10.10 4.52
N TRP A 243 2.02 -10.79 3.38
CA TRP A 243 2.11 -12.26 3.35
C TRP A 243 3.52 -12.82 3.40
N PRO A 244 3.66 -14.12 3.69
CA PRO A 244 4.94 -14.79 3.65
C PRO A 244 5.62 -14.70 2.29
N GLN A 245 6.94 -14.52 2.28
CA GLN A 245 7.73 -14.35 1.07
C GLN A 245 8.77 -15.46 0.92
N LEU A 246 9.18 -15.75 -0.32
CA LEU A 246 10.25 -16.73 -0.60
C LEU A 246 11.58 -16.39 0.08
N SER A 247 11.80 -15.14 0.47
CA SER A 247 12.98 -14.71 1.23
C SER A 247 13.02 -15.23 2.67
N GLN A 248 11.90 -15.70 3.22
CA GLN A 248 11.87 -16.40 4.52
C GLN A 248 12.51 -17.80 4.42
N LEU A 249 12.52 -18.38 3.22
CA LEU A 249 13.12 -19.68 2.99
C LEU A 249 14.64 -19.56 2.83
N LYS A 250 15.39 -20.45 3.50
CA LYS A 250 16.85 -20.55 3.37
C LYS A 250 17.28 -20.83 1.92
N GLU A 251 16.51 -21.68 1.24
CA GLU A 251 16.72 -22.04 -0.15
C GLU A 251 15.42 -21.97 -0.93
N LYS A 252 15.53 -21.59 -2.20
CA LYS A 252 14.37 -21.57 -3.09
C LYS A 252 13.94 -23.00 -3.41
N PRO A 253 12.66 -23.37 -3.18
CA PRO A 253 12.17 -24.70 -3.53
C PRO A 253 12.26 -24.98 -5.04
N LYS A 254 12.54 -26.24 -5.38
CA LYS A 254 12.60 -26.70 -6.79
C LYS A 254 11.22 -26.86 -7.43
N SER A 255 10.18 -27.05 -6.62
CA SER A 255 8.80 -27.32 -7.05
C SER A 255 7.80 -26.66 -6.11
N GLU A 256 6.60 -26.36 -6.62
CA GLU A 256 5.48 -25.84 -5.81
C GLU A 256 4.91 -26.90 -4.86
N ALA A 257 5.20 -28.19 -5.08
CA ALA A 257 4.85 -29.27 -4.16
C ALA A 257 5.49 -29.14 -2.75
N PHE A 258 6.47 -28.24 -2.60
CA PHE A 258 7.05 -27.88 -1.29
C PHE A 258 6.04 -27.17 -0.38
N PHE A 259 5.11 -26.39 -0.94
CA PHE A 259 4.16 -25.61 -0.16
C PHE A 259 2.96 -26.49 0.21
N THR A 260 3.11 -27.31 1.24
CA THR A 260 1.97 -28.00 1.89
C THR A 260 1.26 -27.05 2.86
N ASP A 261 0.09 -27.46 3.37
CA ASP A 261 -0.63 -26.70 4.39
C ASP A 261 0.25 -26.45 5.63
N GLU A 262 1.03 -27.45 6.07
CA GLU A 262 1.93 -27.33 7.22
C GLU A 262 3.07 -26.33 6.97
N VAL A 263 3.63 -26.32 5.76
CA VAL A 263 4.68 -25.36 5.39
C VAL A 263 4.12 -23.94 5.32
N LEU A 264 2.91 -23.78 4.77
CA LEU A 264 2.24 -22.48 4.75
C LEU A 264 1.92 -21.98 6.15
N ASP A 265 1.47 -22.86 7.06
CA ASP A 265 1.24 -22.52 8.47
C ASP A 265 2.52 -22.11 9.19
N GLN A 266 3.61 -22.85 8.98
CA GLN A 266 4.90 -22.48 9.55
C GLN A 266 5.34 -21.08 9.09
N LEU A 267 5.24 -20.80 7.79
CA LEU A 267 5.61 -19.52 7.21
C LEU A 267 4.73 -18.37 7.71
N ALA A 268 3.44 -18.64 7.93
CA ALA A 268 2.48 -17.70 8.51
C ALA A 268 2.83 -17.38 9.97
N GLU A 269 3.10 -18.40 10.78
CA GLU A 269 3.47 -18.24 12.20
C GLU A 269 4.81 -17.52 12.38
N GLU A 270 5.81 -17.80 11.53
CA GLU A 270 7.06 -17.02 11.50
C GLU A 270 6.79 -15.54 11.19
N ARG A 271 5.92 -15.26 10.21
CA ARG A 271 5.55 -13.89 9.84
C ARG A 271 4.81 -13.19 10.96
N LYS A 272 3.86 -13.87 11.59
CA LYS A 272 3.10 -13.35 12.73
C LYS A 272 4.01 -12.98 13.89
N LYS A 273 4.99 -13.81 14.23
CA LYS A 273 6.00 -13.51 15.26
C LYS A 273 6.84 -12.28 14.92
N MET A 274 7.31 -12.17 13.68
CA MET A 274 8.05 -10.97 13.24
C MET A 274 7.19 -9.70 13.30
N HIS A 275 5.90 -9.80 12.97
CA HIS A 275 5.00 -8.65 13.01
C HIS A 275 4.58 -8.27 14.43
N ALA A 276 4.50 -9.25 15.36
CA ALA A 276 4.22 -9.05 16.79
C ALA A 276 5.17 -8.04 17.43
N GLU A 277 6.46 -8.06 17.06
CA GLU A 277 7.49 -7.11 17.53
C GLU A 277 7.15 -5.63 17.25
N VAL A 278 6.29 -5.36 16.26
CA VAL A 278 5.83 -4.02 15.91
C VAL A 278 4.43 -3.75 16.44
N ILE A 279 3.48 -4.67 16.22
CA ILE A 279 2.06 -4.41 16.51
C ILE A 279 1.74 -4.45 18.01
N ASP A 280 2.37 -5.33 18.79
CA ASP A 280 2.03 -5.48 20.21
C ASP A 280 2.39 -4.21 21.01
N PRO A 281 3.59 -3.61 20.87
CA PRO A 281 3.91 -2.34 21.53
C PRO A 281 2.99 -1.20 21.10
N LEU A 282 2.54 -1.17 19.84
CA LEU A 282 1.61 -0.15 19.36
C LEU A 282 0.22 -0.32 19.97
N ARG A 283 -0.28 -1.54 20.07
CA ARG A 283 -1.59 -1.80 20.70
C ARG A 283 -1.58 -1.53 22.19
N GLU A 284 -0.46 -1.77 22.87
CA GLU A 284 -0.26 -1.39 24.27
C GLU A 284 -0.24 0.13 24.44
N ALA A 285 0.50 0.85 23.59
CA ALA A 285 0.61 2.31 23.65
C ALA A 285 -0.68 3.03 23.23
N TYR A 286 -1.49 2.42 22.36
CA TYR A 286 -2.71 3.01 21.80
C TYR A 286 -3.91 2.05 21.90
N PRO A 287 -4.42 1.77 23.13
CA PRO A 287 -5.51 0.82 23.34
C PRO A 287 -6.75 1.16 22.51
N GLY A 288 -7.30 0.17 21.81
CA GLY A 288 -8.53 0.31 21.02
C GLY A 288 -8.40 1.14 19.73
N LYS A 289 -7.19 1.59 19.36
CA LYS A 289 -6.98 2.44 18.17
C LYS A 289 -6.20 1.75 17.05
N VAL A 290 -5.42 0.69 17.35
CA VAL A 290 -4.52 0.03 16.38
C VAL A 290 -4.98 -1.38 16.04
N PHE A 291 -5.16 -1.63 14.74
CA PHE A 291 -5.72 -2.86 14.16
C PHE A 291 -4.83 -3.40 13.04
N ILE A 292 -4.98 -4.70 12.73
CA ILE A 292 -4.31 -5.36 11.61
C ILE A 292 -5.25 -5.47 10.41
N LEU A 293 -4.74 -5.18 9.21
CA LEU A 293 -5.33 -5.65 7.94
C LEU A 293 -4.72 -7.03 7.67
N PRO A 294 -5.46 -8.15 7.85
CA PRO A 294 -4.91 -9.52 7.85
C PRO A 294 -4.66 -10.04 6.43
N THR A 295 -3.83 -9.30 5.70
CA THR A 295 -3.39 -9.63 4.34
C THR A 295 -2.55 -10.90 4.30
N SER A 296 -1.77 -11.19 5.35
CA SER A 296 -1.01 -12.43 5.47
C SER A 296 -1.93 -13.64 5.50
N ASP A 297 -2.86 -13.67 6.45
CA ASP A 297 -3.78 -14.79 6.65
C ASP A 297 -4.64 -15.02 5.41
N SER A 298 -5.14 -13.94 4.78
CA SER A 298 -5.91 -14.07 3.54
C SER A 298 -5.13 -14.75 2.40
N MET A 299 -3.85 -14.45 2.24
CA MET A 299 -3.03 -15.02 1.15
C MET A 299 -2.57 -16.44 1.48
N VAL A 300 -2.36 -16.75 2.76
CA VAL A 300 -2.09 -18.11 3.24
C VAL A 300 -3.33 -18.99 3.03
N LEU A 301 -4.51 -18.52 3.40
CA LEU A 301 -5.78 -19.20 3.14
C LEU A 301 -5.97 -19.42 1.63
N ALA A 302 -5.74 -18.41 0.81
CA ALA A 302 -5.82 -18.57 -0.64
C ALA A 302 -4.83 -19.61 -1.19
N ALA A 303 -3.60 -19.65 -0.68
CA ALA A 303 -2.62 -20.66 -1.06
C ALA A 303 -3.08 -22.07 -0.69
N LYS A 304 -3.68 -22.25 0.49
CA LYS A 304 -4.28 -23.52 0.91
C LYS A 304 -5.48 -23.93 0.04
N HIS A 305 -6.37 -22.99 -0.28
CA HIS A 305 -7.47 -23.23 -1.23
C HIS A 305 -6.94 -23.62 -2.62
N PHE A 306 -5.85 -23.01 -3.07
CA PHE A 306 -5.22 -23.40 -4.33
C PHE A 306 -4.71 -24.85 -4.30
N ILE A 307 -4.03 -25.27 -3.22
CA ILE A 307 -3.52 -26.64 -3.07
C ILE A 307 -4.66 -27.67 -3.14
N ARG A 308 -5.85 -27.33 -2.63
CA ARG A 308 -7.06 -28.15 -2.71
C ARG A 308 -7.78 -28.09 -4.06
N GLY A 309 -7.34 -27.24 -5.00
CA GLY A 309 -7.98 -27.07 -6.31
C GLY A 309 -9.24 -26.19 -6.28
N GLU A 310 -9.41 -25.36 -5.25
CA GLU A 310 -10.64 -24.61 -4.98
C GLU A 310 -10.60 -23.18 -5.57
N LEU A 311 -9.51 -22.78 -6.22
CA LEU A 311 -9.37 -21.47 -6.87
C LEU A 311 -9.46 -21.59 -8.41
N PRO A 312 -10.67 -21.51 -9.00
CA PRO A 312 -10.86 -21.74 -10.43
C PRO A 312 -10.09 -20.73 -11.29
N GLY A 313 -9.33 -21.24 -12.25
CA GLY A 313 -8.54 -20.43 -13.19
C GLY A 313 -7.19 -19.96 -12.65
N ILE A 314 -6.86 -20.23 -11.38
CA ILE A 314 -5.49 -20.11 -10.85
C ILE A 314 -4.69 -21.35 -11.25
N GLU A 315 -3.43 -21.15 -11.63
CA GLU A 315 -2.58 -22.18 -12.23
C GLU A 315 -1.36 -22.54 -11.37
N GLY A 316 -0.97 -21.68 -10.43
CA GLY A 316 0.23 -21.87 -9.60
C GLY A 316 0.24 -21.02 -8.34
N LEU A 317 1.22 -21.27 -7.48
CA LEU A 317 1.50 -20.44 -6.30
C LEU A 317 2.49 -19.34 -6.65
N HIS A 318 3.69 -19.71 -7.10
CA HIS A 318 4.78 -18.81 -7.40
C HIS A 318 5.19 -18.94 -8.86
N ARG A 319 4.96 -17.89 -9.67
CA ARG A 319 5.38 -17.86 -11.08
C ARG A 319 6.87 -18.13 -11.25
N VAL A 320 7.69 -17.71 -10.29
CA VAL A 320 9.15 -17.91 -10.35
C VAL A 320 9.58 -19.37 -10.13
N ILE A 321 8.69 -20.23 -9.62
CA ILE A 321 8.87 -21.68 -9.41
C ILE A 321 8.06 -22.43 -10.48
N GLY A 322 6.72 -22.37 -10.45
CA GLY A 322 5.82 -23.13 -11.32
C GLY A 322 5.72 -22.62 -12.77
N LYS A 323 6.25 -21.42 -13.07
CA LYS A 323 6.26 -20.80 -14.41
C LYS A 323 4.87 -20.57 -15.01
N LYS A 324 3.82 -20.55 -14.18
CA LYS A 324 2.45 -20.26 -14.60
C LYS A 324 2.14 -18.77 -14.49
N GLU A 325 1.45 -18.22 -15.48
CA GLU A 325 1.12 -16.78 -15.50
C GLU A 325 0.10 -16.42 -14.42
N ARG A 326 -0.94 -17.26 -14.25
CA ARG A 326 -1.98 -17.08 -13.23
C ARG A 326 -1.55 -17.72 -11.91
N SER A 327 -0.41 -17.29 -11.40
CA SER A 327 0.08 -17.68 -10.07
C SER A 327 -0.34 -16.65 -9.01
N LEU A 328 -0.48 -17.06 -7.73
CA LEU A 328 -0.71 -16.15 -6.59
C LEU A 328 0.32 -15.02 -6.53
N TRP A 329 1.59 -15.37 -6.70
CA TRP A 329 2.72 -14.44 -6.67
C TRP A 329 3.45 -14.42 -8.01
N ARG A 330 3.57 -13.22 -8.61
CA ARG A 330 4.12 -13.07 -9.97
C ARG A 330 5.64 -12.96 -10.03
N ASP A 331 6.31 -12.69 -8.92
CA ASP A 331 7.76 -12.49 -8.89
C ASP A 331 8.40 -13.00 -7.59
N GLN A 332 9.73 -12.84 -7.53
CA GLN A 332 10.56 -13.33 -6.42
C GLN A 332 10.32 -12.57 -5.12
N LEU A 333 9.88 -11.30 -5.20
CA LEU A 333 9.60 -10.49 -4.02
C LEU A 333 8.25 -10.87 -3.41
N GLY A 334 7.35 -11.43 -4.21
CA GLY A 334 6.01 -11.81 -3.76
C GLY A 334 4.95 -10.79 -4.12
N HIS A 335 5.12 -9.98 -5.18
CA HIS A 335 4.00 -9.16 -5.64
C HIS A 335 2.85 -10.05 -6.11
N LEU A 336 1.62 -9.60 -5.85
CA LEU A 336 0.40 -10.28 -6.26
C LEU A 336 0.36 -10.52 -7.78
N GLY A 337 -0.02 -11.74 -8.15
CA GLY A 337 -0.34 -12.11 -9.51
C GLY A 337 -1.71 -11.60 -9.94
N PRO A 338 -2.06 -11.80 -11.22
CA PRO A 338 -3.30 -11.26 -11.78
C PRO A 338 -4.52 -11.68 -10.94
N GLY A 339 -5.41 -10.73 -10.65
CA GLY A 339 -6.67 -10.96 -9.95
C GLY A 339 -6.59 -10.89 -8.42
N PHE A 340 -5.43 -11.20 -7.82
CA PHE A 340 -5.26 -11.20 -6.37
C PHE A 340 -5.30 -9.79 -5.74
N GLU A 341 -5.16 -8.74 -6.54
CA GLU A 341 -5.45 -7.37 -6.11
C GLU A 341 -6.88 -7.19 -5.57
N ARG A 342 -7.83 -8.02 -6.04
CA ARG A 342 -9.22 -7.99 -5.54
C ARG A 342 -9.29 -8.56 -4.13
N LEU A 343 -8.63 -9.70 -3.87
CA LEU A 343 -8.57 -10.30 -2.53
C LEU A 343 -8.01 -9.31 -1.50
N GLU A 344 -6.89 -8.64 -1.81
CA GLU A 344 -6.34 -7.61 -0.91
C GLU A 344 -7.31 -6.44 -0.69
N GLY A 345 -7.98 -5.98 -1.75
CA GLY A 345 -9.01 -4.95 -1.64
C GLY A 345 -10.20 -5.36 -0.76
N TYR A 346 -10.61 -6.63 -0.85
CA TYR A 346 -11.68 -7.19 -0.02
C TYR A 346 -11.27 -7.26 1.45
N VAL A 347 -10.03 -7.62 1.76
CA VAL A 347 -9.50 -7.57 3.13
C VAL A 347 -9.52 -6.15 3.67
N PHE A 348 -9.10 -5.17 2.87
CA PHE A 348 -9.11 -3.76 3.28
C PHE A 348 -10.53 -3.29 3.57
N TYR A 349 -11.46 -3.54 2.64
CA TYR A 349 -12.88 -3.22 2.80
C TYR A 349 -13.47 -3.87 4.05
N ALA A 350 -13.31 -5.19 4.20
CA ALA A 350 -13.90 -5.95 5.28
C ALA A 350 -13.39 -5.49 6.65
N THR A 351 -12.09 -5.19 6.75
CA THR A 351 -11.50 -4.72 8.01
C THR A 351 -11.95 -3.30 8.36
N LEU A 352 -11.95 -2.39 7.37
CA LEU A 352 -12.33 -0.98 7.60
C LEU A 352 -13.81 -0.83 7.96
N TYR A 353 -14.67 -1.63 7.33
CA TYR A 353 -16.12 -1.47 7.42
C TYR A 353 -16.81 -2.50 8.30
N GLY A 354 -16.12 -3.58 8.68
CA GLY A 354 -16.71 -4.68 9.44
C GLY A 354 -17.89 -5.34 8.71
N LYS A 355 -17.79 -5.44 7.38
CA LYS A 355 -18.80 -6.05 6.52
C LYS A 355 -18.17 -7.08 5.60
N SER A 356 -18.82 -8.24 5.49
CA SER A 356 -18.42 -9.28 4.57
C SER A 356 -18.57 -8.77 3.13
N PRO A 357 -17.52 -8.89 2.30
CA PRO A 357 -17.64 -8.62 0.87
C PRO A 357 -18.62 -9.57 0.15
N GLU A 358 -19.03 -10.67 0.77
CA GLU A 358 -20.05 -11.59 0.25
C GLU A 358 -21.44 -10.93 0.16
N LEU A 359 -21.68 -9.90 0.98
CA LEU A 359 -22.95 -9.15 0.99
C LEU A 359 -23.10 -8.17 -0.18
N ILE A 360 -22.06 -7.97 -0.99
CA ILE A 360 -22.12 -7.06 -2.14
C ILE A 360 -22.76 -7.82 -3.32
N GLU A 361 -24.05 -7.62 -3.55
CA GLU A 361 -24.78 -8.32 -4.63
C GLU A 361 -24.36 -7.84 -6.04
N ASP A 362 -24.02 -6.56 -6.17
CA ASP A 362 -23.67 -5.95 -7.45
C ASP A 362 -22.32 -6.43 -8.00
N ASN A 363 -22.24 -6.55 -9.31
CA ASN A 363 -20.98 -6.81 -9.99
C ASN A 363 -20.05 -5.60 -9.87
N ILE A 364 -18.85 -5.82 -9.34
CA ILE A 364 -17.88 -4.75 -9.10
C ILE A 364 -17.02 -4.54 -10.35
N PRO A 365 -17.05 -3.35 -10.99
CA PRO A 365 -16.29 -3.09 -12.20
C PRO A 365 -14.82 -2.80 -11.88
N PHE A 366 -14.01 -3.84 -11.74
CA PHE A 366 -12.56 -3.71 -11.51
C PHE A 366 -11.76 -3.23 -12.73
N GLY A 367 -12.37 -3.24 -13.92
CA GLY A 367 -11.69 -2.98 -15.19
C GLY A 367 -10.72 -4.09 -15.58
N GLY A 368 -10.03 -3.92 -16.71
CA GLY A 368 -9.06 -4.91 -17.21
C GLY A 368 -9.71 -6.10 -17.91
N ASN A 369 -9.19 -7.30 -17.68
CA ASN A 369 -9.69 -8.52 -18.33
C ASN A 369 -11.09 -8.87 -17.81
N THR A 370 -12.10 -8.83 -18.69
CA THR A 370 -13.49 -9.13 -18.34
C THR A 370 -13.73 -10.61 -18.03
N ASN A 371 -12.81 -11.48 -18.41
CA ASN A 371 -12.95 -12.94 -18.28
C ASN A 371 -12.16 -13.51 -17.10
N PHE A 372 -11.39 -12.67 -16.37
CA PHE A 372 -10.58 -13.13 -15.25
C PHE A 372 -10.26 -11.99 -14.25
N PRO A 373 -10.41 -12.22 -12.92
CA PRO A 373 -11.05 -13.36 -12.24
C PRO A 373 -12.46 -13.67 -12.74
N SER A 374 -12.82 -14.96 -12.78
CA SER A 374 -14.20 -15.39 -13.00
C SER A 374 -15.08 -15.00 -11.80
N THR A 375 -16.40 -15.00 -11.98
CA THR A 375 -17.35 -14.77 -10.87
C THR A 375 -17.12 -15.75 -9.71
N SER A 376 -16.89 -17.03 -10.01
CA SER A 376 -16.61 -18.05 -8.99
C SER A 376 -15.30 -17.80 -8.24
N LEU A 377 -14.25 -17.35 -8.92
CA LEU A 377 -12.99 -17.00 -8.27
C LEU A 377 -13.16 -15.74 -7.41
N ASP A 378 -13.93 -14.75 -7.89
CA ASP A 378 -14.25 -13.53 -7.13
C ASP A 378 -15.03 -13.85 -5.84
N GLN A 379 -16.02 -14.74 -5.92
CA GLN A 379 -16.76 -15.25 -4.75
C GLN A 379 -15.84 -15.93 -3.73
N MET A 380 -14.89 -16.75 -4.19
CA MET A 380 -13.88 -17.34 -3.32
C MET A 380 -13.00 -16.28 -2.65
N PHE A 381 -12.61 -15.22 -3.37
CA PHE A 381 -11.84 -14.13 -2.77
C PHE A 381 -12.61 -13.38 -1.67
N ARG A 382 -13.93 -13.16 -1.85
CA ARG A 382 -14.78 -12.53 -0.84
C ARG A 382 -14.87 -13.37 0.43
N LYS A 383 -15.11 -14.67 0.27
CA LYS A 383 -15.15 -15.64 1.37
C LYS A 383 -13.81 -15.71 2.13
N ILE A 384 -12.71 -15.82 1.39
CA ILE A 384 -11.35 -15.88 2.00
C ILE A 384 -11.05 -14.58 2.75
N ALA A 385 -11.40 -13.42 2.19
CA ALA A 385 -11.22 -12.14 2.85
C ALA A 385 -12.04 -12.06 4.15
N TRP A 386 -13.31 -12.47 4.13
CA TRP A 386 -14.14 -12.43 5.33
C TRP A 386 -13.60 -13.36 6.41
N GLN A 387 -13.27 -14.61 6.05
CA GLN A 387 -12.68 -15.56 6.98
C GLN A 387 -11.40 -15.01 7.62
N ALA A 388 -10.46 -14.48 6.83
CA ALA A 388 -9.23 -13.90 7.36
C ALA A 388 -9.49 -12.74 8.32
N VAL A 389 -10.51 -11.92 8.05
CA VAL A 389 -10.84 -10.74 8.85
C VAL A 389 -11.57 -11.10 10.15
N SER A 390 -12.58 -11.96 10.09
CA SER A 390 -13.38 -12.33 11.26
C SER A 390 -12.66 -13.27 12.22
N GLU A 391 -11.69 -14.05 11.75
CA GLU A 391 -10.90 -14.98 12.58
C GLU A 391 -9.62 -14.34 13.16
N HIS A 392 -9.14 -13.21 12.60
CA HIS A 392 -7.90 -12.61 13.05
C HIS A 392 -8.08 -11.80 14.36
N PRO A 393 -7.36 -12.11 15.45
CA PRO A 393 -7.63 -11.55 16.79
C PRO A 393 -7.43 -10.03 16.89
N TYR A 394 -6.63 -9.43 16.01
CA TYR A 394 -6.35 -7.99 16.01
C TYR A 394 -6.98 -7.23 14.83
N SER A 395 -7.89 -7.82 14.06
CA SER A 395 -8.63 -7.09 13.02
C SER A 395 -9.62 -6.09 13.62
N GLY A 396 -10.10 -6.37 14.84
CA GLY A 396 -11.17 -5.62 15.49
C GLY A 396 -12.57 -6.02 15.03
N ILE A 397 -12.69 -7.11 14.26
CA ILE A 397 -13.94 -7.64 13.72
C ILE A 397 -14.27 -8.96 14.40
N THR A 398 -15.53 -9.14 14.77
CA THR A 398 -16.08 -10.43 15.26
C THR A 398 -17.45 -10.64 14.64
N ASP A 399 -17.73 -11.85 14.17
CA ASP A 399 -19.00 -12.23 13.54
C ASP A 399 -19.52 -13.52 14.18
N LYS A 400 -20.07 -13.40 15.39
CA LYS A 400 -20.53 -14.56 16.18
C LYS A 400 -21.84 -15.13 15.67
N ASN A 401 -22.68 -14.28 15.07
CA ASN A 401 -23.97 -14.69 14.52
C ASN A 401 -23.88 -15.19 13.06
N SER A 402 -22.71 -15.03 12.42
CA SER A 402 -22.42 -15.45 11.05
C SER A 402 -23.30 -14.77 9.99
N ASP A 403 -23.71 -13.52 10.23
CA ASP A 403 -24.50 -12.73 9.28
C ASP A 403 -23.64 -11.90 8.32
N GLY A 404 -22.31 -11.95 8.48
CA GLY A 404 -21.38 -11.19 7.66
C GLY A 404 -21.21 -9.73 8.11
N MET A 405 -21.62 -9.39 9.32
CA MET A 405 -21.46 -8.07 9.93
C MET A 405 -20.66 -8.18 11.23
N SER A 406 -19.91 -7.12 11.56
CA SER A 406 -19.17 -7.08 12.82
C SER A 406 -20.10 -6.79 14.00
N ASP A 407 -20.18 -7.70 14.96
CA ASP A 407 -20.94 -7.52 16.21
C ASP A 407 -20.46 -6.30 17.02
N VAL A 408 -19.19 -5.89 16.84
CA VAL A 408 -18.60 -4.74 17.54
C VAL A 408 -19.21 -3.42 17.06
N LEU A 409 -19.76 -3.39 15.85
CA LEU A 409 -20.46 -2.21 15.31
C LEU A 409 -21.93 -2.14 15.76
N GLU A 410 -22.46 -3.21 16.34
CA GLU A 410 -23.86 -3.29 16.82
C GLU A 410 -24.02 -3.01 18.31
N ASP A 411 -22.93 -2.86 19.08
CA ASP A 411 -23.02 -2.59 20.52
C ASP A 411 -22.94 -1.07 20.83
N PRO A 412 -24.07 -0.38 21.06
CA PRO A 412 -24.07 1.01 21.51
C PRO A 412 -23.39 1.20 22.88
N ALA A 413 -23.14 0.14 23.66
CA ALA A 413 -22.53 0.25 24.99
C ALA A 413 -21.03 0.60 24.96
N LEU A 414 -20.33 0.41 23.83
CA LEU A 414 -18.91 0.75 23.68
C LEU A 414 -18.67 2.13 23.05
N GLN A 415 -19.72 2.86 22.68
CA GLN A 415 -19.62 4.28 22.29
C GLN A 415 -19.60 5.24 23.48
N THR A 416 -19.77 4.72 24.70
CA THR A 416 -19.71 5.50 25.93
C THR A 416 -18.92 4.75 26.99
N SER A 417 -17.62 4.95 27.00
CA SER A 417 -16.84 4.86 28.23
C SER A 417 -15.78 5.97 28.17
N PRO A 418 -15.67 6.78 29.24
CA PRO A 418 -15.09 8.13 29.22
C PRO A 418 -13.60 8.20 28.90
#